data_AF-A0A7C3K639-F1
#
_entry.id   AF-A0A7C3K639-F1
#
_cell.length_a   1.000
_cell.length_b   1.000
_cell.length_c   1.000
_cell.angle_alpha   90.00
_cell.angle_beta   90.00
_cell.angle_gamma   90.00
#
_symmetry.space_group_name_H-M   'P 1'
#
loop_
_entity.id
_entity.type
_entity.pdbx_description
1 polymer ?
#
loop_
_entity_poly.entity_id
_entity_poly.type
_entity_poly.pdbx_seq_one_letter_code
_entity_poly.pdbx_strand_id
1 'polypeptide(L)'
;MAILYRHLLQELARDIRRTTESVPLRRRRGATLAASLRTALRPAGECPACVHVKSLEDGALRALVTRLEMLGVLDRLSGPAGLCLPHFLAGLAVADEPSKGKLIQAELEVLGAVTHHLDEFIRKHDYRFNKEKMTADEGRSWTRAIELLVGRDPLEDRVPSGPWIRP
;
A
#
# COMPACT_ATOMS: atom_id res chain seq x y z
N MET A 1 11.84 -13.11 -5.65
CA MET A 1 10.39 -13.21 -5.35
C MET A 1 9.61 -14.19 -6.25
N ALA A 2 9.89 -14.31 -7.56
CA ALA A 2 9.07 -15.12 -8.47
C ALA A 2 8.93 -16.62 -8.12
N ILE A 3 9.91 -17.22 -7.45
CA ILE A 3 9.91 -18.65 -7.10
C ILE A 3 8.84 -18.96 -6.05
N LEU A 4 8.73 -18.16 -4.98
CA LEU A 4 7.71 -18.35 -3.93
C LEU A 4 6.29 -18.22 -4.49
N TYR A 5 6.03 -17.15 -5.26
CA TYR A 5 4.73 -16.95 -5.89
C TYR A 5 4.39 -18.04 -6.89
N ARG A 6 5.37 -18.51 -7.69
CA ARG A 6 5.17 -19.63 -8.61
C ARG A 6 4.75 -20.90 -7.87
N HIS A 7 5.42 -21.22 -6.77
CA HIS A 7 5.08 -22.39 -5.95
C HIS A 7 3.65 -22.29 -5.40
N LEU A 8 3.31 -21.15 -4.79
CA LEU A 8 1.96 -20.91 -4.24
C LEU A 8 0.87 -20.99 -5.31
N LEU A 9 1.13 -20.46 -6.51
CA LEU A 9 0.19 -20.57 -7.64
C LEU A 9 0.04 -22.02 -8.12
N GLN A 10 1.13 -22.78 -8.16
CA GLN A 10 1.09 -24.20 -8.53
C GLN A 10 0.33 -25.04 -7.50
N GLU A 11 0.50 -24.76 -6.21
CA GLU A 11 -0.26 -25.41 -5.14
C GLU A 11 -1.75 -25.07 -5.22
N LEU A 12 -2.08 -23.78 -5.33
CA LEU A 12 -3.47 -23.33 -5.49
C LEU A 12 -4.16 -24.01 -6.68
N ALA A 13 -3.49 -24.06 -7.84
CA ALA A 13 -4.01 -24.72 -9.01
C ALA A 13 -4.22 -26.23 -8.80
N ARG A 14 -3.29 -26.89 -8.07
CA ARG A 14 -3.39 -28.31 -7.73
C ARG A 14 -4.58 -28.58 -6.82
N ASP A 15 -4.81 -27.75 -5.80
CA ASP A 15 -5.91 -27.91 -4.86
C ASP A 15 -7.26 -27.66 -5.53
N ILE A 16 -7.38 -26.62 -6.34
CA ILE A 16 -8.61 -26.35 -7.12
C ILE A 16 -8.95 -27.54 -8.02
N ARG A 17 -7.96 -28.09 -8.75
CA ARG A 17 -8.16 -29.26 -9.63
C ARG A 17 -8.61 -30.47 -8.83
N ARG A 18 -7.89 -30.81 -7.77
CA ARG A 18 -8.19 -31.96 -6.91
C ARG A 18 -9.60 -31.87 -6.31
N THR A 19 -10.00 -30.70 -5.82
CA THR A 19 -11.35 -30.49 -5.26
C THR A 19 -12.43 -30.53 -6.34
N THR A 20 -12.16 -30.00 -7.53
CA THR A 20 -13.13 -30.04 -8.63
C THR A 20 -13.32 -31.48 -9.13
N GLU A 21 -12.23 -32.23 -9.30
CA GLU A 21 -12.22 -33.63 -9.75
C GLU A 21 -12.87 -34.59 -8.73
N SER A 22 -12.74 -34.32 -7.43
CA SER A 22 -13.34 -35.15 -6.38
C SER A 22 -14.85 -34.94 -6.21
N VAL A 23 -15.43 -33.86 -6.73
CA VAL A 23 -16.87 -33.60 -6.71
C VAL A 23 -17.55 -34.22 -7.94
N PRO A 24 -18.49 -35.17 -7.76
CA PRO A 24 -19.22 -35.79 -8.88
C PRO A 24 -19.93 -34.76 -9.74
N LEU A 25 -19.94 -34.96 -11.07
CA LEU A 25 -20.54 -34.03 -12.05
C LEU A 25 -21.98 -33.61 -11.69
N ARG A 26 -22.78 -34.54 -11.16
CA ARG A 26 -24.17 -34.30 -10.74
C ARG A 26 -24.30 -33.34 -9.54
N ARG A 27 -23.25 -33.24 -8.71
CA ARG A 27 -23.12 -32.33 -7.55
C ARG A 27 -22.26 -31.09 -7.83
N ARG A 28 -21.82 -30.85 -9.08
CA ARG A 28 -21.13 -29.61 -9.47
C ARG A 28 -22.07 -28.41 -9.68
N ARG A 29 -23.37 -28.54 -9.42
CA ARG A 29 -24.31 -27.40 -9.44
C ARG A 29 -23.99 -26.42 -8.32
N GLY A 30 -23.21 -25.37 -8.66
CA GLY A 30 -23.06 -24.10 -7.93
C GLY A 30 -22.67 -24.21 -6.45
N ALA A 31 -23.68 -24.22 -5.58
CA ALA A 31 -23.52 -24.05 -4.13
C ALA A 31 -22.62 -25.11 -3.48
N THR A 32 -22.67 -26.36 -3.96
CA THR A 32 -21.88 -27.47 -3.40
C THR A 32 -20.41 -27.41 -3.80
N LEU A 33 -20.09 -27.02 -5.04
CA LEU A 33 -18.70 -26.87 -5.48
C LEU A 33 -18.02 -25.68 -4.80
N ALA A 34 -18.72 -24.55 -4.70
CA ALA A 34 -18.23 -23.36 -4.02
C ALA A 34 -17.95 -23.62 -2.53
N ALA A 35 -18.81 -24.38 -1.85
CA ALA A 35 -18.60 -24.79 -0.47
C ALA A 35 -17.36 -25.69 -0.32
N SER A 36 -17.21 -26.72 -1.17
CA SER A 36 -16.04 -27.60 -1.16
C SER A 36 -14.74 -26.85 -1.42
N LEU A 37 -14.72 -25.91 -2.37
CA LEU A 37 -13.55 -25.06 -2.64
C LEU A 37 -13.23 -24.14 -1.47
N ARG A 38 -14.23 -23.51 -0.84
CA ARG A 38 -14.02 -22.68 0.36
C ARG A 38 -13.40 -23.46 1.50
N THR A 39 -13.84 -24.70 1.72
CA THR A 39 -13.25 -25.56 2.76
C THR A 39 -11.82 -25.97 2.38
N ALA A 40 -11.58 -26.37 1.14
CA ALA A 40 -10.27 -26.84 0.69
C ALA A 40 -9.21 -25.74 0.62
N LEU A 41 -9.60 -24.52 0.24
CA LEU A 41 -8.72 -23.36 0.12
C LEU A 41 -8.64 -22.53 1.41
N ARG A 42 -9.24 -23.00 2.50
CA ARG A 42 -9.17 -22.29 3.78
C ARG A 42 -7.71 -22.28 4.25
N PRO A 43 -7.14 -21.11 4.61
CA PRO A 43 -5.79 -21.04 5.14
C PRO A 43 -5.65 -21.93 6.37
N ALA A 44 -4.71 -22.88 6.33
CA ALA A 44 -4.38 -23.74 7.47
C ALA A 44 -3.39 -23.07 8.45
N GLY A 45 -2.83 -21.92 8.06
CA GLY A 45 -1.87 -21.13 8.81
C GLY A 45 -1.61 -19.80 8.11
N GLU A 46 -0.58 -19.07 8.55
CA GLU A 46 -0.16 -17.84 7.90
C GLU A 46 0.33 -18.11 6.47
N CYS A 47 -0.03 -17.22 5.54
CA CYS A 47 0.42 -17.34 4.15
C CYS A 47 1.93 -17.07 4.05
N PRO A 48 2.75 -17.98 3.51
CA PRO A 48 4.20 -17.78 3.39
C PRO A 48 4.58 -16.54 2.58
N ALA A 49 3.78 -16.15 1.57
CA ALA A 49 4.01 -14.90 0.84
C ALA A 49 3.78 -13.68 1.75
N CYS A 50 2.71 -13.67 2.54
CA CYS A 50 2.43 -12.57 3.47
C CYS A 50 3.51 -12.46 4.56
N VAL A 51 3.95 -13.59 5.13
CA VAL A 51 5.06 -13.63 6.09
C VAL A 51 6.34 -13.06 5.48
N HIS A 52 6.64 -13.45 4.24
CA HIS A 52 7.84 -12.98 3.57
C HIS A 52 7.77 -11.49 3.21
N VAL A 53 6.63 -11.00 2.75
CA VAL A 53 6.40 -9.56 2.50
C VAL A 53 6.63 -8.77 3.78
N LYS A 54 6.00 -9.17 4.90
CA LYS A 54 6.18 -8.52 6.21
C LYS A 54 7.65 -8.52 6.64
N SER A 55 8.35 -9.64 6.47
CA SER A 55 9.78 -9.73 6.81
C SER A 55 10.66 -8.79 5.99
N LEU A 56 10.34 -8.61 4.70
CA LEU A 56 11.03 -7.67 3.82
C LEU A 56 10.73 -6.22 4.19
N GLU A 57 9.47 -5.90 4.47
CA GLU A 57 9.03 -4.57 4.94
C GLU A 57 9.77 -4.20 6.22
N ASP A 58 9.76 -5.08 7.22
CA ASP A 58 10.47 -4.86 8.49
C ASP A 58 11.98 -4.66 8.28
N GLY A 59 12.58 -5.44 7.38
CA GLY A 59 14.01 -5.34 7.04
C GLY A 59 14.34 -4.02 6.34
N ALA A 60 13.51 -3.61 5.37
CA ALA A 60 13.67 -2.37 4.64
C ALA A 60 13.48 -1.15 5.55
N LEU A 61 12.49 -1.19 6.45
CA LEU A 61 12.21 -0.12 7.39
C LEU A 61 13.33 0.06 8.40
N ARG A 62 13.86 -1.03 8.96
CA ARG A 62 15.07 -0.96 9.81
C ARG A 62 16.25 -0.36 9.05
N ALA A 63 16.48 -0.83 7.83
CA ALA A 63 17.56 -0.32 6.99
C ALA A 63 17.42 1.18 6.66
N LEU A 64 16.20 1.66 6.47
CA LEU A 64 15.88 3.08 6.28
C LEU A 64 16.21 3.88 7.55
N VAL A 65 15.66 3.46 8.69
CA VAL A 65 15.81 4.16 9.97
C VAL A 65 17.28 4.25 10.40
N THR A 66 18.04 3.14 10.31
CA THR A 66 19.48 3.13 10.63
C THR A 66 20.32 4.05 9.74
N ARG A 67 19.80 4.43 8.56
CA ARG A 67 20.52 5.21 7.55
C ARG A 67 19.89 6.59 7.30
N LEU A 68 19.04 7.08 8.21
CA LEU A 68 18.39 8.38 8.07
C LEU A 68 19.40 9.51 7.83
N GLU A 69 20.57 9.44 8.48
CA GLU A 69 21.61 10.46 8.36
C GLU A 69 22.49 10.35 7.11
N MET A 70 22.32 9.30 6.30
CA MET A 70 23.03 9.24 5.03
C MET A 70 22.52 10.35 4.11
N LEU A 71 23.45 11.00 3.42
CA LEU A 71 23.17 12.09 2.48
C LEU A 71 21.99 11.75 1.55
N GLY A 72 20.98 12.63 1.56
CA GLY A 72 19.80 12.55 0.70
C GLY A 72 18.69 11.61 1.16
N VAL A 73 18.83 10.88 2.27
CA VAL A 73 17.74 10.02 2.79
C VAL A 73 16.64 10.88 3.43
N LEU A 74 17.00 11.77 4.35
CA LEU A 74 16.05 12.69 4.98
C LEU A 74 15.38 13.61 3.96
N ASP A 75 16.14 14.18 3.03
CA ASP A 75 15.59 15.08 2.00
C ASP A 75 14.53 14.39 1.12
N ARG A 76 14.72 13.10 0.83
CA ARG A 76 13.73 12.30 0.09
C ARG A 76 12.51 11.96 0.94
N LEU A 77 12.70 11.80 2.25
CA LEU A 77 11.63 11.48 3.19
C LEU A 77 10.74 12.70 3.43
N SER A 78 11.35 13.87 3.71
CA SER A 78 10.69 15.19 3.85
C SER A 78 10.06 15.71 2.55
N GLY A 79 10.38 15.09 1.41
CA GLY A 79 9.90 15.49 0.08
C GLY A 79 8.55 14.85 -0.30
N PRO A 80 8.33 14.48 -1.58
CA PRO A 80 7.04 14.02 -2.05
C PRO A 80 6.63 12.62 -1.53
N ALA A 81 7.48 11.92 -0.77
CA ALA A 81 7.34 10.49 -0.50
C ALA A 81 6.77 10.14 0.90
N GLY A 82 7.19 10.83 1.98
CA GLY A 82 6.76 10.55 3.37
C GLY A 82 6.79 9.07 3.78
N LEU A 83 6.35 8.76 5.00
CA LEU A 83 5.93 7.40 5.34
C LEU A 83 4.42 7.37 5.47
N CYS A 84 3.79 6.28 5.03
CA CYS A 84 2.40 6.09 5.45
C CYS A 84 2.34 5.82 6.96
N LEU A 85 1.22 6.15 7.60
CA LEU A 85 1.02 6.05 9.03
C LEU A 85 1.44 4.69 9.62
N PRO A 86 1.09 3.53 9.01
CA PRO A 86 1.62 2.23 9.47
C PRO A 86 3.15 2.17 9.50
N HIS A 87 3.82 2.65 8.45
CA HIS A 87 5.28 2.62 8.35
C HIS A 87 5.95 3.69 9.22
N PHE A 88 5.32 4.85 9.41
CA PHE A 88 5.79 5.86 10.35
C PHE A 88 5.81 5.32 11.79
N LEU A 89 4.71 4.70 12.23
CA LEU A 89 4.61 4.10 13.56
C LEU A 89 5.61 2.95 13.75
N ALA A 90 5.74 2.06 12.75
CA ALA A 90 6.72 0.99 12.78
C ALA A 90 8.17 1.53 12.77
N GLY A 91 8.42 2.64 12.08
CA GLY A 91 9.71 3.31 12.05
C GLY A 91 10.09 3.89 13.40
N LEU A 92 9.15 4.57 14.06
CA LEU A 92 9.33 5.09 15.42
C LEU A 92 9.62 3.99 16.44
N ALA A 93 9.01 2.80 16.27
CA ALA A 93 9.22 1.68 17.17
C ALA A 93 10.65 1.09 17.10
N VAL A 94 11.34 1.25 15.97
CA VAL A 94 12.71 0.71 15.76
C VAL A 94 13.81 1.78 15.76
N ALA A 95 13.44 3.06 15.75
CA ALA A 95 14.36 4.19 15.78
C ALA A 95 14.97 4.41 17.18
N ASP A 96 16.23 4.87 17.20
CA ASP A 96 16.82 5.46 18.40
C ASP A 96 16.31 6.90 18.62
N GLU A 97 16.54 7.46 19.81
CA GLU A 97 15.99 8.78 20.17
C GLU A 97 16.38 9.92 19.19
N PRO A 98 17.64 10.04 18.74
CA PRO A 98 18.00 11.04 17.73
C PRO A 98 17.25 10.83 16.40
N SER A 99 17.13 9.59 15.95
CA SER A 99 16.43 9.25 14.70
C SER A 99 14.93 9.50 14.79
N LYS A 100 14.30 9.25 15.96
CA LYS A 100 12.88 9.56 16.18
C LYS A 100 12.58 11.04 15.96
N GLY A 101 13.37 11.93 16.55
CA GLY A 101 13.18 13.38 16.38
C GLY A 101 13.24 13.80 14.91
N LYS A 102 14.21 13.29 14.17
CA LYS A 102 14.36 13.56 12.73
C LYS A 102 13.21 12.98 11.91
N LEU A 103 12.79 11.76 12.22
CA LEU A 103 11.68 11.10 11.55
C LEU A 103 10.36 11.86 11.76
N ILE A 104 10.10 12.31 13.00
CA ILE A 104 8.93 13.13 13.33
C ILE A 104 8.96 14.45 12.55
N GLN A 105 10.10 15.14 12.55
CA GLN A 105 10.23 16.42 11.85
C GLN A 105 10.00 16.27 10.34
N ALA A 106 10.61 15.26 9.72
CA ALA A 106 10.42 14.97 8.31
C ALA A 106 8.95 14.64 7.97
N GLU A 107 8.29 13.85 8.81
CA GLU A 107 6.88 13.49 8.60
C GLU A 107 5.95 14.71 8.76
N LEU A 108 6.21 15.60 9.72
CA LEU A 108 5.45 16.84 9.90
C LEU A 108 5.57 17.78 8.69
N GLU A 109 6.74 17.86 8.07
CA GLU A 109 6.95 18.65 6.85
C GLU A 109 6.09 18.13 5.70
N VAL A 110 6.06 16.81 5.50
CA VAL A 110 5.23 16.17 4.46
C VAL A 110 3.75 16.39 4.73
N LEU A 111 3.30 16.14 5.97
CA LEU A 111 1.89 16.30 6.35
C LEU A 111 1.44 17.76 6.21
N GLY A 112 2.29 18.72 6.58
CA GLY A 112 2.02 20.15 6.41
C GLY A 112 1.85 20.53 4.94
N ALA A 113 2.76 20.08 4.07
CA ALA A 113 2.69 20.35 2.64
C ALA A 113 1.43 19.74 1.99
N VAL A 114 1.10 18.48 2.33
CA VAL A 114 -0.09 17.80 1.79
C VAL A 114 -1.38 18.45 2.30
N THR A 115 -1.42 18.85 3.58
CA THR A 115 -2.58 19.56 4.15
C THR A 115 -2.80 20.88 3.43
N HIS A 116 -1.74 21.66 3.20
CA HIS A 116 -1.84 22.91 2.45
C HIS A 116 -2.39 22.71 1.03
N HIS A 117 -1.89 21.70 0.30
CA HIS A 117 -2.40 21.39 -1.02
C HIS A 117 -3.86 20.90 -0.99
N LEU A 118 -4.28 20.20 0.06
CA LEU A 118 -5.64 19.73 0.24
C LEU A 118 -6.61 20.89 0.55
N ASP A 119 -6.17 21.86 1.35
CA ASP A 119 -6.92 23.09 1.61
C ASP A 119 -7.15 23.88 0.31
N GLU A 120 -6.11 24.03 -0.51
CA GLU A 120 -6.21 24.67 -1.82
C GLU A 120 -7.09 23.87 -2.80
N PHE A 121 -6.99 22.54 -2.78
CA PHE A 121 -7.86 21.66 -3.55
C PHE A 121 -9.33 21.86 -3.18
N ILE A 122 -9.66 21.86 -1.88
CA ILE A 122 -11.02 22.09 -1.38
C ILE A 122 -11.49 23.50 -1.75
N ARG A 123 -10.64 24.52 -1.53
CA ARG A 123 -10.96 25.93 -1.83
C ARG A 123 -11.27 26.14 -3.30
N LYS A 124 -10.49 25.58 -4.22
CA LYS A 124 -10.66 25.77 -5.67
C LYS A 124 -11.80 24.95 -6.28
N HIS A 125 -12.34 23.96 -5.55
CA HIS A 125 -13.57 23.27 -5.95
C HIS A 125 -14.84 24.10 -5.64
N ASP A 126 -14.74 25.15 -4.82
CA ASP A 126 -15.82 26.11 -4.65
C ASP A 126 -15.98 26.94 -5.93
N TYR A 127 -17.22 27.03 -6.44
CA TYR A 127 -17.56 27.69 -7.70
C TYR A 127 -17.06 29.15 -7.78
N ARG A 128 -16.86 29.82 -6.64
CA ARG A 128 -16.34 31.19 -6.55
C ARG A 128 -14.89 31.31 -7.06
N PHE A 129 -14.14 30.22 -7.07
CA PHE A 129 -12.74 30.16 -7.47
C PHE A 129 -12.53 29.39 -8.78
N ASN A 130 -13.59 29.14 -9.56
CA ASN A 130 -13.54 28.34 -10.79
C ASN A 130 -12.62 28.88 -11.92
N LYS A 131 -12.12 30.11 -11.78
CA LYS A 131 -11.15 30.72 -12.71
C LYS A 131 -9.69 30.47 -12.30
N GLU A 132 -9.45 30.03 -11.07
CA GLU A 132 -8.11 29.68 -10.61
C GLU A 132 -7.71 28.32 -11.15
N LYS A 133 -6.46 28.20 -11.59
CA LYS A 133 -5.94 26.92 -12.07
C LYS A 133 -5.54 26.04 -10.89
N MET A 134 -6.01 24.79 -10.91
CA MET A 134 -5.54 23.72 -10.03
C MET A 134 -4.11 23.35 -10.42
N THR A 135 -3.18 23.32 -9.46
CA THR A 135 -1.84 22.79 -9.70
C THR A 135 -1.84 21.26 -9.70
N ALA A 136 -0.78 20.66 -10.22
CA ALA A 136 -0.66 19.20 -10.24
C ALA A 136 -0.61 18.58 -8.83
N ASP A 137 -0.02 19.29 -7.86
CA ASP A 137 0.11 18.81 -6.48
C ASP A 137 -1.17 19.01 -5.67
N GLU A 138 -1.88 20.13 -5.88
CA GLU A 138 -3.24 20.33 -5.36
C GLU A 138 -4.19 19.26 -5.91
N GLY A 139 -4.19 19.02 -7.22
CA GLY A 139 -5.08 18.04 -7.86
C GLY A 139 -4.88 16.60 -7.40
N ARG A 140 -3.68 16.24 -6.91
CA ARG A 140 -3.33 14.92 -6.38
C ARG A 140 -3.34 14.83 -4.85
N SER A 141 -3.56 15.94 -4.15
CA SER A 141 -3.45 16.04 -2.69
C SER A 141 -4.35 15.07 -1.95
N TRP A 142 -5.57 14.84 -2.42
CA TRP A 142 -6.52 13.91 -1.80
C TRP A 142 -6.05 12.45 -1.89
N THR A 143 -5.53 12.02 -3.05
CA THR A 143 -4.95 10.68 -3.22
C THR A 143 -3.72 10.55 -2.35
N ARG A 144 -2.89 11.60 -2.29
CA ARG A 144 -1.70 11.63 -1.47
C ARG A 144 -2.01 11.51 0.03
N ALA A 145 -3.07 12.17 0.50
CA ALA A 145 -3.55 12.05 1.87
C ALA A 145 -3.98 10.61 2.19
N ILE A 146 -4.68 9.93 1.27
CA ILE A 146 -5.04 8.51 1.44
C ILE A 146 -3.77 7.64 1.51
N GLU A 147 -2.83 7.82 0.58
CA GLU A 147 -1.56 7.08 0.58
C GLU A 147 -0.78 7.26 1.90
N LEU A 148 -0.78 8.46 2.47
CA LEU A 148 -0.14 8.72 3.76
C LEU A 148 -0.89 8.08 4.93
N LEU A 149 -2.21 7.89 4.85
CA LEU A 149 -2.98 7.27 5.93
C LEU A 149 -2.96 5.74 5.90
N VAL A 150 -3.07 5.14 4.71
CA VAL A 150 -3.25 3.68 4.58
C VAL A 150 -2.13 2.98 3.82
N GLY A 151 -1.23 3.73 3.18
CA GLY A 151 -0.23 3.20 2.25
C GLY A 151 -0.74 3.13 0.82
N ARG A 152 0.17 3.09 -0.15
CA ARG A 152 -0.17 2.79 -1.55
C ARG A 152 -0.29 1.27 -1.72
N ASP A 153 -1.26 0.81 -2.51
CA ASP A 153 -1.27 -0.59 -2.94
C ASP A 153 -0.08 -0.83 -3.90
N PRO A 154 0.86 -1.75 -3.59
CA PRO A 154 1.97 -2.08 -4.48
C PRO A 154 1.55 -2.58 -5.87
N LEU A 155 0.27 -2.92 -6.06
CA LEU A 155 -0.31 -3.35 -7.32
C LEU A 155 -0.96 -2.22 -8.13
N GLU A 156 -1.16 -1.03 -7.53
CA GLU A 156 -1.81 0.12 -8.18
C GLU A 156 -1.00 0.65 -9.37
N ASP A 157 0.34 0.58 -9.30
CA ASP A 157 1.27 0.98 -10.38
C ASP A 157 1.17 0.09 -11.65
N ARG A 158 0.40 -1.02 -11.64
CA ARG A 158 0.21 -1.89 -12.82
C ARG A 158 -1.02 -1.57 -13.65
N VAL A 159 -1.91 -0.72 -13.15
CA VAL A 159 -3.06 -0.24 -13.90
C VAL A 159 -2.76 1.22 -14.24
N PRO A 160 -2.52 1.57 -15.51
CA PRO A 160 -2.37 2.97 -15.88
C PRO A 160 -3.62 3.69 -15.40
N SER A 161 -3.44 4.73 -14.58
CA SER A 161 -4.51 5.59 -14.13
C SER A 161 -5.28 6.07 -15.36
N GLY A 162 -6.49 5.55 -15.53
CA GLY A 162 -7.40 5.98 -16.59
C GLY A 162 -7.69 7.48 -16.45
N PRO A 163 -8.13 8.15 -17.53
CA PRO A 163 -8.20 9.59 -17.61
C PRO A 163 -9.42 10.10 -16.83
N TRP A 164 -9.33 10.12 -15.50
CA TRP A 164 -10.36 10.69 -14.64
C TRP A 164 -9.84 11.94 -13.96
N ILE A 165 -9.66 12.97 -14.77
CA ILE A 165 -9.95 14.36 -14.39
C ILE A 165 -10.57 14.98 -15.64
N ARG A 166 -11.90 15.10 -15.66
CA ARG A 166 -12.57 16.07 -16.55
C ARG A 166 -12.80 17.34 -15.73
N PRO A 167 -12.60 18.52 -16.36
CA PRO A 167 -12.52 19.82 -15.69
C PRO A 167 -13.81 20.22 -14.98
#